data_AF-A0A7W8V8T3-F1
#
_entry.id   AF-A0A7W8V8T3-F1
#
_cell.length_a   1.000
_cell.length_b   1.000
_cell.length_c   1.000
_cell.angle_alpha   90.00
_cell.angle_beta   90.00
_cell.angle_gamma   90.00
#
_symmetry.space_group_name_H-M   'P 1'
#
loop_
_entity.id
_entity.type
_entity.pdbx_description
1 polymer ?
#
loop_
_entity_poly.entity_id
_entity_poly.type
_entity_poly.pdbx_seq_one_letter_code
_entity_poly.pdbx_strand_id
1 'polypeptide(L)'
;MNYERFLRDAWNDALTPSTRVRAAFDALYVCLIEGIDTSVIERTDNSGRFAEAVVELAIEALQLTNAEASLLHQLAVWVIHQAPSGPMPMQPREAVELAEHLHHIVRGLHSF
;
A
#
# COMPACT_ATOMS: atom_id res chain seq x y z
N MET A 1 1.78 13.80 -1.08
CA MET A 1 0.94 13.00 -2.01
C MET A 1 -0.43 12.86 -1.36
N ASN A 2 -1.53 12.61 -2.09
CA ASN A 2 -2.87 12.63 -1.48
C ASN A 2 -3.56 11.27 -1.60
N TYR A 3 -3.79 10.63 -0.45
CA TYR A 3 -4.53 9.37 -0.29
C TYR A 3 -5.88 9.37 -1.03
N GLU A 4 -6.70 10.41 -0.82
CA GLU A 4 -8.06 10.49 -1.37
C GLU A 4 -8.08 10.53 -2.90
N ARG A 5 -7.06 11.14 -3.50
CA ARG A 5 -6.92 11.19 -4.95
C ARG A 5 -6.68 9.78 -5.50
N PHE A 6 -5.75 9.05 -4.91
CA PHE A 6 -5.42 7.69 -5.35
C PHE A 6 -6.57 6.72 -5.10
N LEU A 7 -7.27 6.87 -3.98
CA LEU A 7 -8.47 6.07 -3.69
C LEU A 7 -9.58 6.34 -4.72
N ARG A 8 -9.77 7.60 -5.14
CA ARG A 8 -10.70 7.94 -6.22
C ARG A 8 -10.33 7.25 -7.54
N ASP A 9 -9.06 7.26 -7.90
CA ASP A 9 -8.58 6.61 -9.14
C ASP A 9 -8.75 5.08 -9.04
N ALA A 10 -8.55 4.49 -7.86
CA ALA A 10 -8.76 3.06 -7.64
C ALA A 10 -10.23 2.63 -7.80
N TRP A 11 -11.17 3.49 -7.40
CA TRP A 11 -12.61 3.31 -7.61
C TRP A 11 -13.08 3.62 -9.03
N ASN A 12 -12.26 4.24 -9.88
CA ASN A 12 -12.69 4.69 -11.19
C ASN A 12 -12.78 3.54 -12.21
N ASP A 13 -14.00 3.05 -12.45
CA ASP A 13 -14.27 1.97 -13.42
C ASP A 13 -13.95 2.32 -14.89
N ALA A 14 -13.70 3.61 -15.20
CA ALA A 14 -13.23 4.01 -16.53
C ALA A 14 -11.72 3.72 -16.75
N LEU A 15 -10.97 3.42 -15.69
CA LEU A 15 -9.56 3.04 -15.77
C LEU A 15 -9.38 1.53 -15.92
N THR A 16 -8.22 1.13 -16.43
CA THR A 16 -7.90 -0.30 -16.54
C THR A 16 -7.80 -0.94 -15.14
N PRO A 17 -8.10 -2.24 -15.01
CA PRO A 17 -7.95 -2.94 -13.73
C PRO A 17 -6.55 -2.79 -13.12
N SER A 18 -5.49 -2.89 -13.93
CA SER A 18 -4.11 -2.75 -13.44
C SER A 18 -3.79 -1.34 -12.94
N THR A 19 -4.30 -0.29 -13.61
CA THR A 19 -4.16 1.10 -13.13
C THR A 19 -4.87 1.29 -11.81
N ARG A 20 -6.06 0.69 -11.63
CA ARG A 20 -6.81 0.79 -10.38
C ARG A 20 -6.11 0.08 -9.22
N VAL A 21 -5.57 -1.11 -9.45
CA VAL A 21 -4.78 -1.85 -8.44
C VAL A 21 -3.52 -1.06 -8.06
N ARG A 22 -2.82 -0.45 -9.03
CA ARG A 22 -1.69 0.44 -8.77
C ARG A 22 -2.12 1.66 -7.94
N ALA A 23 -3.24 2.29 -8.28
CA ALA A 23 -3.76 3.43 -7.54
C ALA A 23 -4.15 3.05 -6.10
N ALA A 24 -4.71 1.86 -5.86
CA ALA A 24 -4.99 1.36 -4.51
C ALA A 24 -3.69 1.21 -3.69
N PHE A 25 -2.63 0.67 -4.30
CA PHE A 25 -1.31 0.61 -3.66
C PHE A 25 -0.73 2.01 -3.41
N ASP A 26 -0.88 2.95 -4.34
CA ASP A 26 -0.37 4.31 -4.15
C ASP A 26 -1.09 5.02 -2.99
N ALA A 27 -2.41 4.79 -2.83
CA ALA A 27 -3.16 5.24 -1.67
C ALA A 27 -2.60 4.63 -0.37
N LEU A 28 -2.43 3.30 -0.34
CA LEU A 28 -1.81 2.59 0.78
C LEU A 28 -0.45 3.16 1.14
N TYR A 29 0.43 3.30 0.16
CA TYR A 29 1.78 3.76 0.35
C TYR A 29 1.82 5.15 0.98
N VAL A 30 0.98 6.07 0.50
CA VAL A 30 0.81 7.41 1.11
C VAL A 30 0.34 7.32 2.56
N CYS A 31 -0.64 6.46 2.83
CA CYS A 31 -1.13 6.27 4.19
C CYS A 31 -0.04 5.72 5.13
N LEU A 32 0.79 4.78 4.65
CA LEU A 32 1.87 4.20 5.44
C LEU A 32 2.93 5.24 5.78
N ILE A 33 3.44 5.98 4.80
CA ILE A 33 4.49 7.00 5.03
C ILE A 33 4.02 8.16 5.92
N GLU A 34 2.72 8.49 5.91
CA GLU A 34 2.14 9.51 6.80
C GLU A 34 1.82 8.95 8.20
N GLY A 35 1.63 7.64 8.28
CA GLY A 35 1.10 6.94 9.43
C GLY A 35 2.11 6.33 10.38
N ILE A 36 3.27 5.90 9.86
CA ILE A 36 4.30 5.18 10.59
C ILE A 36 5.61 5.98 10.61
N ASP A 37 6.44 5.79 11.64
CA ASP A 37 7.75 6.45 11.72
C ASP A 37 8.74 5.81 10.74
N THR A 38 8.84 6.37 9.53
CA THR A 38 9.75 5.89 8.47
C THR A 38 11.19 6.42 8.62
N SER A 39 11.50 7.20 9.67
CA SER A 39 12.86 7.75 9.87
C SER A 39 13.93 6.67 10.07
N VAL A 40 13.50 5.48 10.49
CA VAL A 40 14.34 4.27 10.63
C VAL A 40 14.82 3.75 9.27
N ILE A 41 14.03 3.96 8.21
CA ILE A 41 14.30 3.46 6.85
C ILE A 41 15.28 4.38 6.12
N GLU A 42 15.13 5.70 6.24
CA GLU A 42 16.04 6.69 5.61
C GLU A 42 17.49 6.52 6.07
N ARG A 43 17.72 5.98 7.27
CA ARG A 43 19.06 5.70 7.80
C ARG A 43 19.68 4.41 7.28
N THR A 44 18.88 3.50 6.73
CA THR A 44 19.32 2.13 6.41
C THR A 44 19.32 1.83 4.91
N ASP A 45 18.56 2.54 4.08
CA ASP A 45 18.43 2.22 2.65
C ASP A 45 19.06 3.26 1.70
N ASN A 46 20.28 2.97 1.22
CA ASN A 46 20.89 3.64 0.06
C ASN A 46 20.65 2.87 -1.25
N SER A 47 19.81 1.83 -1.23
CA SER A 47 19.69 0.79 -2.27
C SER A 47 18.48 0.97 -3.18
N GLY A 48 17.65 1.99 -2.96
CA GLY A 48 16.45 2.27 -3.77
C GLY A 48 15.29 1.32 -3.52
N ARG A 49 15.27 0.62 -2.37
CA ARG A 49 14.21 -0.31 -1.94
C ARG A 49 13.26 0.31 -0.92
N PHE A 50 13.25 1.64 -0.81
CA PHE A 50 12.48 2.38 0.17
C PHE A 50 11.00 1.98 0.21
N ALA A 51 10.39 1.70 -0.95
CA ALA A 51 9.00 1.24 -1.02
C ALA A 51 8.78 -0.16 -0.38
N GLU A 52 9.72 -1.09 -0.56
CA GLU A 52 9.66 -2.42 0.06
C GLU A 52 9.85 -2.32 1.57
N ALA A 53 10.84 -1.54 2.00
CA ALA A 53 11.14 -1.35 3.42
C ALA A 53 9.98 -0.69 4.19
N VAL A 54 9.27 0.27 3.57
CA VAL A 54 8.05 0.86 4.17
C VAL A 54 6.96 -0.18 4.36
N VAL A 55 6.79 -1.09 3.39
CA VAL A 55 5.78 -2.17 3.48
C VAL A 55 6.15 -3.17 4.57
N GLU A 56 7.42 -3.59 4.66
CA GLU A 56 7.89 -4.49 5.71
C GLU A 56 7.70 -3.85 7.10
N LEU A 57 8.11 -2.59 7.26
CA LEU A 57 7.91 -1.86 8.51
C LEU A 57 6.42 -1.74 8.87
N ALA A 58 5.55 -1.49 7.88
CA ALA A 58 4.11 -1.40 8.11
C ALA A 58 3.52 -2.74 8.58
N ILE A 59 3.96 -3.87 8.01
CA ILE A 59 3.51 -5.20 8.43
C ILE A 59 3.84 -5.43 9.92
N GLU A 60 5.04 -5.05 10.35
CA GLU A 60 5.47 -5.18 11.74
C GLU A 60 4.76 -4.19 12.68
N ALA A 61 4.62 -2.93 12.26
CA ALA A 61 4.09 -1.86 13.10
C ALA A 61 2.56 -1.93 13.27
N LEU A 62 1.84 -2.32 12.22
CA LEU A 62 0.36 -2.30 12.21
C LEU A 62 -0.26 -3.58 12.80
N GLN A 63 0.55 -4.55 13.23
CA GLN A 63 0.09 -5.85 13.76
C GLN A 63 -0.96 -6.53 12.87
N LEU A 64 -0.74 -6.50 11.56
CA LEU A 64 -1.67 -7.05 10.58
C LEU A 64 -1.86 -8.55 10.79
N THR A 65 -3.04 -9.06 10.42
CA THR A 65 -3.22 -10.51 10.33
C THR A 65 -2.29 -11.09 9.26
N ASN A 66 -1.96 -12.38 9.38
CA ASN A 66 -1.12 -13.06 8.38
C ASN A 66 -1.70 -12.95 6.95
N ALA A 67 -3.03 -12.89 6.83
CA ALA A 67 -3.69 -12.73 5.54
C ALA A 67 -3.45 -11.33 4.95
N GLU A 68 -3.64 -10.28 5.74
CA GLU A 68 -3.44 -8.89 5.31
C GLU A 68 -1.98 -8.59 5.01
N ALA A 69 -1.07 -9.05 5.86
CA ALA A 69 0.37 -8.94 5.63
C ALA A 69 0.77 -9.61 4.31
N SER A 70 0.22 -10.79 4.02
CA SER A 70 0.47 -11.48 2.76
C SER A 70 -0.10 -10.72 1.56
N LEU A 71 -1.32 -10.20 1.65
CA LEU A 71 -1.93 -9.41 0.57
C LEU A 71 -1.15 -8.12 0.30
N LEU A 72 -0.78 -7.39 1.34
CA LEU A 72 0.00 -6.15 1.23
C LEU A 72 1.37 -6.42 0.60
N HIS A 73 2.05 -7.48 1.03
CA HIS A 73 3.34 -7.87 0.46
C HIS A 73 3.22 -8.28 -1.01
N GLN A 74 2.23 -9.10 -1.37
CA GLN A 74 1.99 -9.51 -2.76
C GLN A 74 1.66 -8.31 -3.66
N LEU A 75 0.83 -7.38 -3.16
CA LEU A 75 0.51 -6.15 -3.87
C LEU A 75 1.75 -5.30 -4.10
N ALA A 76 2.57 -5.10 -3.07
CA ALA A 76 3.82 -4.35 -3.16
C ALA A 76 4.79 -4.95 -4.18
N VAL A 77 5.02 -6.27 -4.11
CA VAL A 77 5.91 -6.98 -5.05
C VAL A 77 5.42 -6.83 -6.48
N TRP A 78 4.13 -7.01 -6.73
CA TRP A 78 3.58 -6.84 -8.08
C TRP A 78 3.74 -5.41 -8.57
N VAL A 79 3.44 -4.42 -7.73
CA VAL A 79 3.54 -3.01 -8.11
C VAL A 79 4.98 -2.57 -8.39
N ILE A 80 5.93 -3.03 -7.59
CA ILE A 80 7.33 -2.61 -7.68
C ILE A 80 8.04 -3.31 -8.85
N HIS A 81 7.75 -4.58 -9.09
CA HIS A 81 8.53 -5.41 -10.03
C HIS A 81 7.81 -5.78 -11.32
N GLN A 82 6.47 -5.70 -11.37
CA GLN A 82 5.69 -6.29 -12.47
C GLN A 82 4.77 -5.28 -13.17
N ALA A 83 4.17 -4.35 -12.43
CA ALA A 83 3.18 -3.41 -12.96
C ALA A 83 3.72 -2.54 -14.12
N PRO A 84 2.89 -2.23 -15.14
CA PRO A 84 1.48 -2.61 -15.30
C PRO A 84 1.29 -3.99 -15.98
N SER A 85 2.34 -4.79 -16.10
CA SER A 85 2.34 -6.09 -16.78
C SER A 85 2.19 -7.26 -15.79
N GLY A 86 1.88 -8.45 -16.32
CA GLY A 86 1.74 -9.67 -15.52
C GLY A 86 0.34 -9.86 -14.89
N PRO A 87 0.07 -11.03 -14.29
CA PRO A 87 -1.19 -11.30 -13.63
C PRO A 87 -1.32 -10.42 -12.38
N MET A 88 -2.46 -9.75 -12.23
CA MET A 88 -2.74 -8.98 -11.01
C MET A 88 -2.82 -9.93 -9.82
N PRO A 89 -2.25 -9.58 -8.66
CA PRO A 89 -2.25 -10.44 -7.48
C PRO A 89 -3.65 -10.54 -6.84
N MET A 90 -4.51 -9.56 -7.10
CA MET A 90 -5.87 -9.44 -6.58
C MET A 90 -6.72 -8.56 -7.50
N GLN A 91 -8.04 -8.58 -7.29
CA GLN A 91 -8.96 -7.72 -8.02
C GLN A 91 -8.85 -6.25 -7.55
N PRO A 92 -9.18 -5.26 -8.40
CA PRO A 92 -9.18 -3.85 -8.01
C PRO A 92 -9.99 -3.57 -6.74
N ARG A 93 -11.14 -4.22 -6.60
CA ARG A 93 -12.01 -4.07 -5.42
C ARG A 93 -11.34 -4.56 -4.14
N GLU A 94 -10.69 -5.71 -4.18
CA GLU A 94 -9.97 -6.28 -3.03
C GLU A 94 -8.79 -5.37 -2.63
N ALA A 95 -8.07 -4.81 -3.61
CA ALA A 95 -6.99 -3.87 -3.35
C ALA A 95 -7.49 -2.58 -2.68
N VAL A 96 -8.68 -2.09 -3.07
CA VAL A 96 -9.31 -0.92 -2.47
C VAL A 96 -9.82 -1.20 -1.05
N GLU A 97 -10.47 -2.35 -0.83
CA GLU A 97 -10.92 -2.76 0.50
C GLU A 97 -9.73 -2.89 1.47
N LEU A 98 -8.60 -3.44 1.00
CA LEU A 98 -7.34 -3.45 1.76
C LEU A 98 -6.82 -2.03 2.04
N ALA A 99 -6.89 -1.12 1.05
CA ALA A 99 -6.46 0.27 1.19
C ALA A 99 -7.25 1.06 2.22
N GLU A 100 -8.57 0.89 2.24
CA GLU A 100 -9.46 1.52 3.20
C GLU A 100 -9.27 0.94 4.60
N HIS A 101 -9.12 -0.38 4.70
CA HIS A 101 -8.91 -1.05 5.98
C HIS A 101 -7.61 -0.61 6.66
N LEU A 102 -6.48 -0.66 5.95
CA LEU A 102 -5.19 -0.23 6.51
C LEU A 102 -5.17 1.26 6.85
N HIS A 103 -5.85 2.09 6.06
CA HIS A 103 -6.02 3.51 6.40
C HIS A 103 -6.75 3.71 7.73
N HIS A 104 -7.80 2.92 7.99
CA HIS A 104 -8.51 2.96 9.26
C HIS A 104 -7.62 2.58 10.45
N ILE A 105 -6.83 1.50 10.31
CA ILE A 105 -5.87 1.07 11.35
C ILE A 105 -4.87 2.19 11.62
N VAL A 106 -4.25 2.72 10.57
CA VAL A 106 -3.25 3.79 10.67
C VAL A 106 -3.83 5.02 11.37
N ARG A 107 -5.03 5.49 11.01
CA ARG A 107 -5.63 6.65 11.70
C ARG A 107 -6.01 6.35 13.15
N GLY A 108 -6.35 5.10 13.46
CA GLY A 108 -6.58 4.64 14.83
C GLY A 108 -5.34 4.76 15.71
N LEU A 109 -4.14 4.53 15.15
CA LEU A 109 -2.87 4.66 15.89
C LEU A 109 -2.56 6.11 16.32
N HIS A 110 -3.03 7.11 15.58
CA HIS A 110 -2.84 8.54 15.88
C HIS A 110 -3.87 9.12 16.87
N SER A 111 -4.80 8.29 17.36
CA SER A 111 -5.91 8.73 18.23
C SER A 111 -5.63 8.60 19.74
N PHE A 112 -4.38 8.44 20.15
CA PHE A 112 -3.96 8.29 21.56
C PHE A 112 -3.05 9.43 22.03
#